data_AF-A0A2H0N513-F1
#
_entry.id   AF-A0A2H0N513-F1
#
_cell.length_a   1.000
_cell.length_b   1.000
_cell.length_c   1.000
_cell.angle_alpha   90.00
_cell.angle_beta   90.00
_cell.angle_gamma   90.00
#
_symmetry.space_group_name_H-M   'P 1'
#
loop_
_entity.id
_entity.type
_entity.pdbx_description
1 polymer ?
#
loop_
_entity_poly.entity_id
_entity_poly.type
_entity_poly.pdbx_seq_one_letter_code
_entity_poly.pdbx_strand_id
1 'polypeptide(L)'
;MKKILVNIIFGIHVCVFLFFPLAFFIPASVWEKRIEFHFWYCFSLFMLFYLWGMLWTLRRKDKIYSICILDTLMQYLRGYSMWDPKNYEHSFVEEMTTRFGRLRLANERIPLLLLICIILSAGLYLLKLEGVILY
;
A
#
# COMPACT_ATOMS: atom_id res chain seq x y z
N MET A 1 -21.48 -14.01 7.13
CA MET A 1 -20.32 -13.63 7.97
C MET A 1 -19.08 -13.27 7.15
N LYS A 2 -18.54 -14.15 6.29
CA LYS A 2 -17.32 -13.86 5.48
C LYS A 2 -17.39 -12.54 4.67
N LYS A 3 -18.53 -12.25 4.04
CA LYS A 3 -18.74 -10.99 3.28
C LYS A 3 -18.63 -9.72 4.16
N ILE A 4 -19.10 -9.78 5.40
CA ILE A 4 -19.00 -8.67 6.36
C ILE A 4 -17.53 -8.44 6.71
N LEU A 5 -16.79 -9.53 7.00
CA LEU A 5 -15.37 -9.45 7.32
C LEU A 5 -14.53 -8.89 6.17
N VAL A 6 -14.79 -9.33 4.93
CA VAL A 6 -14.13 -8.77 3.73
C VAL A 6 -14.37 -7.26 3.62
N ASN A 7 -15.59 -6.80 3.85
CA ASN A 7 -15.92 -5.38 3.80
C ASN A 7 -15.25 -4.58 4.93
N ILE A 8 -15.14 -5.16 6.13
CA ILE A 8 -14.43 -4.54 7.26
C ILE A 8 -12.94 -4.40 6.93
N ILE A 9 -12.29 -5.47 6.48
CA ILE A 9 -10.86 -5.45 6.12
C ILE A 9 -10.63 -4.45 4.99
N PHE A 10 -11.49 -4.47 3.97
CA PHE A 10 -11.44 -3.50 2.89
C PHE A 10 -11.59 -2.05 3.40
N GLY A 11 -12.54 -1.79 4.30
CA GLY A 11 -12.74 -0.48 4.91
C GLY A 11 -11.53 -0.01 5.72
N ILE A 12 -10.93 -0.89 6.52
CA ILE A 12 -9.70 -0.60 7.27
C ILE A 12 -8.57 -0.24 6.29
N HIS A 13 -8.42 -1.02 5.21
CA HIS A 13 -7.40 -0.78 4.20
C HIS A 13 -7.60 0.57 3.49
N VAL A 14 -8.85 0.97 3.21
CA VAL A 14 -9.21 2.32 2.72
C VAL A 14 -8.83 3.39 3.72
N CYS A 15 -9.21 3.25 5.00
CA CYS A 15 -8.88 4.24 6.01
C CYS A 15 -7.38 4.44 6.14
N VAL A 16 -6.60 3.35 6.15
CA VAL A 16 -5.13 3.38 6.21
C VAL A 16 -4.54 4.02 4.96
N PHE A 17 -5.03 3.63 3.77
CA PHE A 17 -4.57 4.19 2.49
C PHE A 17 -4.86 5.69 2.37
N LEU A 18 -6.02 6.16 2.84
CA LEU A 18 -6.39 7.58 2.81
C LEU A 18 -5.76 8.39 3.93
N PHE A 19 -5.59 7.80 5.11
CA PHE A 19 -4.93 8.46 6.24
C PHE A 19 -3.49 8.83 5.89
N PHE A 20 -2.78 7.96 5.16
CA PHE A 20 -1.38 8.20 4.80
C PHE A 20 -1.13 9.55 4.08
N PRO A 21 -1.73 9.85 2.92
CA PRO A 21 -1.54 11.14 2.27
C PRO A 21 -2.13 12.31 3.08
N LEU A 22 -3.20 12.09 3.85
CA LEU A 22 -3.79 13.14 4.70
C LEU A 22 -2.89 13.52 5.87
N ALA A 23 -2.19 12.55 6.46
CA ALA A 23 -1.27 12.76 7.57
C ALA A 23 -0.08 13.65 7.18
N PHE A 24 0.24 13.71 5.88
CA PHE A 24 1.29 14.58 5.35
C PHE A 24 0.98 16.07 5.53
N PHE A 25 -0.31 16.45 5.53
CA PHE A 25 -0.77 17.82 5.71
C PHE A 25 -0.88 18.24 7.17
N ILE A 26 -0.62 17.34 8.12
CA ILE A 26 -0.59 17.69 9.55
C ILE A 26 0.61 18.63 9.78
N PRO A 27 0.40 19.82 10.37
CA PRO A 27 1.48 20.77 10.61
C PRO A 27 2.59 20.19 11.48
N ALA A 28 3.83 20.65 11.25
CA ALA A 28 4.99 20.27 12.06
C ALA A 28 4.80 20.57 13.56
N SER A 29 4.06 21.63 13.89
CA SER A 29 3.73 22.00 15.27
C SER A 29 2.86 20.98 15.99
N VAL A 30 2.10 20.17 15.26
CA VAL A 30 1.25 19.11 15.82
C VAL A 30 1.96 17.76 15.75
N TRP A 31 2.75 17.52 14.69
CA TRP A 31 3.51 16.29 14.49
C TRP A 31 4.90 16.58 13.92
N GLU A 32 5.86 16.76 14.82
CA GLU A 32 7.25 17.10 14.50
C GLU A 32 7.90 16.04 13.58
N LYS A 33 7.84 14.77 13.99
CA LYS A 33 8.44 13.64 13.27
C LYS A 33 7.59 13.05 12.14
N ARG A 34 6.72 13.85 11.51
CA ARG A 34 5.82 13.34 10.47
C ARG A 34 6.57 12.79 9.26
N ILE A 35 7.66 13.43 8.82
CA ILE A 35 8.41 12.99 7.63
C ILE A 35 9.10 11.65 7.91
N GLU A 36 9.74 11.53 9.08
CA GLU A 36 10.31 10.28 9.57
C GLU A 36 9.24 9.16 9.61
N PHE A 37 8.05 9.45 10.14
CA PHE A 37 6.93 8.50 10.13
C PHE A 37 6.56 8.07 8.71
N HIS A 38 6.42 9.00 7.76
CA HIS A 38 6.04 8.66 6.38
C HIS A 38 7.10 7.80 5.69
N PHE A 39 8.37 8.13 5.89
CA PHE A 39 9.49 7.35 5.36
C PHE A 39 9.46 5.92 5.89
N TRP A 40 9.43 5.73 7.22
CA TRP A 40 9.40 4.40 7.81
C TRP A 40 8.14 3.63 7.43
N TYR A 41 6.99 4.29 7.36
CA TYR A 41 5.75 3.66 6.93
C TYR A 41 5.83 3.17 5.48
N CYS A 42 6.28 4.01 4.53
CA CYS A 42 6.49 3.62 3.14
C CYS A 42 7.50 2.48 3.02
N PHE A 43 8.60 2.56 3.75
CA PHE A 43 9.63 1.53 3.76
C PHE A 43 9.10 0.20 4.30
N SER A 44 8.36 0.22 5.42
CA SER A 44 7.75 -0.98 5.99
C SER A 44 6.71 -1.61 5.05
N LEU A 45 5.87 -0.81 4.39
CA LEU A 45 4.93 -1.31 3.38
C LEU A 45 5.65 -1.95 2.20
N PHE A 46 6.69 -1.30 1.68
CA PHE A 46 7.51 -1.83 0.61
C PHE A 46 8.14 -3.17 1.00
N MET A 47 8.78 -3.24 2.16
CA MET A 47 9.36 -4.47 2.67
C MET A 47 8.29 -5.56 2.84
N LEU A 48 7.11 -5.24 3.36
CA LEU A 48 6.01 -6.20 3.51
C LEU A 48 5.56 -6.76 2.14
N PHE A 49 5.40 -5.89 1.13
CA PHE A 49 4.97 -6.28 -0.21
C PHE A 49 6.01 -7.16 -0.90
N TYR A 50 7.29 -6.81 -0.76
CA TYR A 50 8.40 -7.57 -1.33
C TYR A 50 8.65 -8.88 -0.59
N LEU A 51 8.58 -8.93 0.74
CA LEU A 51 8.75 -10.17 1.50
C LEU A 51 7.62 -11.16 1.18
N TRP A 52 6.37 -10.69 1.14
CA TRP A 52 5.25 -11.53 0.76
C TRP A 52 5.33 -11.96 -0.71
N GLY A 53 5.65 -11.02 -1.60
CA GLY A 53 5.86 -11.31 -3.02
C GLY A 53 7.04 -12.25 -3.29
N MET A 54 8.10 -12.20 -2.50
CA MET A 54 9.26 -13.09 -2.63
C MET A 54 8.87 -14.55 -2.37
N LEU A 55 8.01 -14.83 -1.38
CA LEU A 55 7.49 -16.19 -1.15
C LEU A 55 6.79 -16.74 -2.41
N TRP A 56 6.06 -15.87 -3.12
CA TRP A 56 5.43 -16.21 -4.39
C TRP A 56 6.43 -16.39 -5.53
N THR A 57 7.42 -15.51 -5.65
CA THR A 57 8.49 -15.61 -6.64
C THR A 57 9.27 -16.90 -6.50
N LEU A 58 9.63 -17.28 -5.26
CA LEU A 58 10.36 -18.53 -5.00
C LEU A 58 9.52 -19.76 -5.35
N ARG A 59 8.20 -19.70 -5.12
CA ARG A 59 7.28 -20.80 -5.40
C ARG A 59 7.02 -20.97 -6.90
N ARG A 60 6.76 -19.88 -7.63
CA ARG A 60 6.32 -19.93 -9.04
C ARG A 60 7.46 -19.77 -10.05
N LYS A 61 8.55 -19.09 -9.67
CA LYS A 61 9.78 -18.88 -10.45
C LYS A 61 9.60 -18.25 -11.84
N ASP A 62 8.43 -17.69 -12.14
CA ASP A 62 8.09 -17.12 -13.44
C ASP A 62 8.32 -15.61 -13.51
N LYS A 63 8.19 -14.89 -12.38
CA LYS A 63 8.45 -13.45 -12.28
C LYS A 63 8.63 -12.98 -10.83
N ILE A 64 9.05 -11.72 -10.68
CA ILE A 64 9.08 -11.03 -9.39
C ILE A 64 7.67 -10.55 -9.05
N TYR A 65 7.16 -10.97 -7.89
CA TYR A 65 5.85 -10.57 -7.39
C TYR A 65 6.01 -9.46 -6.35
N SER A 66 5.07 -8.52 -6.35
CA SER A 66 4.86 -7.54 -5.29
C SER A 66 3.38 -7.58 -4.96
N ILE A 67 3.03 -8.16 -3.81
CA ILE A 67 1.65 -8.48 -3.44
C ILE A 67 1.41 -7.99 -2.02
N CYS A 68 0.32 -7.25 -1.81
CA CYS A 68 -0.10 -6.92 -0.46
C CYS A 68 -0.68 -8.16 0.25
N ILE A 69 -0.21 -8.43 1.47
CA ILE A 69 -0.72 -9.55 2.27
C ILE A 69 -2.23 -9.41 2.56
N LEU A 70 -2.72 -8.18 2.73
CA LEU A 70 -4.14 -7.91 2.96
C LEU A 70 -4.98 -8.24 1.72
N ASP A 71 -4.44 -8.04 0.52
CA ASP A 71 -5.13 -8.38 -0.74
C ASP A 71 -5.27 -9.89 -0.85
N THR A 72 -4.21 -10.62 -0.51
CA THR A 72 -4.23 -12.09 -0.45
C THR A 72 -5.23 -12.59 0.60
N LEU A 73 -5.27 -11.97 1.78
CA LEU A 73 -6.23 -12.30 2.84
C LEU A 73 -7.68 -12.02 2.41
N MET A 74 -7.95 -10.89 1.77
CA MET A 74 -9.28 -10.56 1.25
C MET A 74 -9.75 -11.57 0.20
N GLN A 75 -8.87 -11.95 -0.73
CA GLN A 75 -9.18 -12.96 -1.74
C GLN A 75 -9.39 -14.34 -1.11
N TYR A 76 -8.59 -14.71 -0.11
CA TYR A 76 -8.82 -15.94 0.66
C TYR A 76 -10.20 -15.96 1.34
N LEU A 77 -10.60 -14.85 1.95
CA LEU A 77 -11.93 -14.71 2.56
C LEU A 77 -13.08 -14.73 1.53
N ARG A 78 -12.79 -14.42 0.25
CA ARG A 78 -13.70 -14.54 -0.90
C ARG A 78 -13.77 -15.97 -1.45
N GLY A 79 -12.96 -16.90 -0.93
CA GLY A 79 -12.97 -18.32 -1.30
C GLY A 79 -11.83 -18.74 -2.24
N TYR A 80 -10.91 -17.83 -2.59
CA TYR A 80 -9.72 -18.19 -3.34
C TYR A 80 -8.69 -18.89 -2.46
N SER A 81 -7.80 -19.67 -3.07
CA SER A 81 -6.66 -20.22 -2.35
C SER A 81 -5.66 -19.09 -2.00
N MET A 82 -4.95 -19.23 -0.87
CA MET A 82 -3.81 -18.36 -0.54
C MET A 82 -2.73 -18.37 -1.62
N TRP A 83 -2.72 -19.40 -2.48
CA TRP A 83 -1.78 -19.59 -3.59
C TRP A 83 -2.42 -19.45 -4.97
N ASP A 84 -3.63 -18.87 -5.05
CA ASP A 84 -4.32 -18.64 -6.32
C ASP A 84 -3.64 -17.52 -7.14
N PRO A 85 -3.24 -17.75 -8.41
CA PRO A 85 -2.64 -16.74 -9.27
C PRO A 85 -3.45 -15.43 -9.37
N LYS A 86 -4.78 -15.49 -9.17
CA LYS A 86 -5.66 -14.31 -9.14
C LYS A 86 -5.30 -13.31 -8.02
N ASN A 87 -4.58 -13.73 -6.99
CA ASN A 87 -4.09 -12.84 -5.94
C ASN A 87 -3.07 -11.81 -6.46
N TYR A 88 -2.41 -12.08 -7.59
CA TYR A 88 -1.52 -11.12 -8.25
C TYR A 88 -2.26 -10.17 -9.19
N GLU A 89 -3.34 -10.63 -9.81
CA GLU A 89 -4.16 -9.81 -10.70
C GLU A 89 -5.09 -8.87 -9.93
N HIS A 90 -5.09 -8.98 -8.60
CA HIS A 90 -5.88 -8.16 -7.73
C HIS A 90 -5.02 -7.08 -7.06
N SER A 91 -5.43 -5.82 -7.20
CA SER A 91 -4.97 -4.75 -6.34
C SER A 91 -6.12 -4.13 -5.58
N PHE A 92 -5.88 -3.91 -4.29
CA PHE A 92 -6.74 -3.05 -3.48
C PHE A 92 -6.95 -1.67 -4.10
N VAL A 93 -5.92 -1.05 -4.70
CA VAL A 93 -6.04 0.31 -5.24
C VAL A 93 -6.95 0.32 -6.47
N GLU A 94 -6.83 -0.68 -7.36
CA GLU A 94 -7.77 -0.86 -8.47
C GLU A 94 -9.21 -1.08 -7.97
N GLU A 95 -9.39 -1.93 -6.96
CA GLU A 95 -10.71 -2.19 -6.39
C GLU A 95 -11.31 -0.93 -5.74
N MET A 96 -10.52 -0.18 -4.98
CA MET A 96 -10.92 1.08 -4.35
C MET A 96 -11.29 2.13 -5.39
N THR A 97 -10.42 2.37 -6.38
CA THR A 97 -10.64 3.39 -7.41
C THR A 97 -11.82 3.05 -8.32
N THR A 98 -12.04 1.77 -8.59
CA THR A 98 -13.25 1.28 -9.29
C THR A 98 -14.52 1.50 -8.45
N ARG A 99 -14.48 1.23 -7.15
CA ARG A 99 -15.64 1.38 -6.25
C ARG A 99 -16.02 2.83 -5.98
N PHE A 100 -15.04 3.73 -5.84
CA PHE A 100 -15.30 5.10 -5.37
C PHE A 100 -15.07 6.20 -6.43
N GLY A 101 -14.22 5.97 -7.43
CA GLY A 101 -13.77 7.04 -8.34
C GLY A 101 -14.03 6.79 -9.83
N ARG A 102 -14.53 5.61 -10.23
CA ARG A 102 -14.65 5.15 -11.64
C ARG A 102 -13.34 5.22 -12.45
N LEU A 103 -12.20 5.47 -11.81
CA LEU A 103 -10.88 5.47 -12.42
C LEU A 103 -10.30 4.06 -12.31
N ARG A 104 -9.80 3.50 -13.41
CA ARG A 104 -9.05 2.23 -13.38
C ARG A 104 -7.56 2.54 -13.37
N LEU A 105 -6.93 2.41 -12.22
CA LEU A 105 -5.49 2.39 -12.09
C LEU A 105 -4.99 0.98 -12.38
N ALA A 106 -4.12 0.82 -13.38
CA ALA A 106 -3.54 -0.47 -13.74
C ALA A 106 -2.60 -0.98 -12.62
N ASN A 107 -2.72 -2.25 -12.26
CA ASN A 107 -1.99 -2.87 -11.13
C ASN A 107 -0.47 -2.78 -11.25
N GLU A 108 0.03 -2.84 -12.48
CA GLU A 108 1.45 -2.66 -12.80
C GLU A 108 2.03 -1.30 -12.41
N ARG A 109 1.18 -0.28 -12.21
CA ARG A 109 1.61 1.08 -11.82
C ARG A 109 1.71 1.27 -10.31
N ILE A 110 1.09 0.40 -9.51
CA ILE A 110 1.08 0.52 -8.04
C ILE A 110 2.49 0.40 -7.43
N PRO A 111 3.33 -0.57 -7.81
CA PRO A 111 4.70 -0.66 -7.29
C PRO A 111 5.55 0.56 -7.68
N LEU A 112 5.34 1.10 -8.89
CA LEU A 112 6.05 2.31 -9.34
C LEU A 112 5.65 3.53 -8.50
N LEU A 113 4.35 3.71 -8.22
CA LEU A 113 3.88 4.79 -7.34
C LEU A 113 4.46 4.66 -5.93
N LEU A 114 4.47 3.44 -5.37
CA LEU A 114 5.07 3.19 -4.06
C LEU A 114 6.57 3.52 -4.04
N LEU A 115 7.31 3.14 -5.10
CA LEU A 115 8.72 3.47 -5.24
C LEU A 115 8.95 4.99 -5.29
N ILE A 116 8.14 5.72 -6.05
CA ILE A 116 8.18 7.19 -6.10
C ILE A 116 7.94 7.79 -4.71
N CYS A 117 6.93 7.30 -3.97
CA CYS A 117 6.65 7.75 -2.60
C CYS A 117 7.83 7.51 -1.66
N ILE A 118 8.52 6.37 -1.76
CA ILE A 118 9.71 6.07 -0.96
C ILE A 118 10.85 7.02 -1.31
N ILE A 119 11.13 7.24 -2.60
CA ILE A 119 12.22 8.14 -3.03
C ILE A 119 11.95 9.57 -2.54
N LEU A 120 10.71 10.05 -2.70
CA LEU A 120 10.32 11.38 -2.23
C LEU A 120 10.43 11.49 -0.70
N SER A 121 9.87 10.54 0.04
CA SER A 121 9.93 10.55 1.51
C SER A 121 11.36 10.40 2.04
N ALA A 122 12.20 9.58 1.39
CA ALA A 122 13.62 9.44 1.71
C ALA A 122 14.39 10.73 1.44
N GLY A 123 14.13 11.40 0.31
CA GLY A 123 14.72 12.70 0.01
C GLY A 123 14.36 13.75 1.05
N LEU A 124 13.08 13.85 1.40
CA LEU A 124 12.60 14.76 2.45
C LEU A 124 13.21 14.46 3.82
N TYR A 125 13.31 13.17 4.16
CA TYR A 125 13.90 12.71 5.42
C TYR A 125 15.40 13.00 5.52
N LEU A 126 16.17 12.64 4.48
CA LEU A 126 17.63 12.83 4.45
C LEU A 126 18.02 14.30 4.43
N LEU A 127 17.25 15.13 3.72
CA LEU A 127 17.48 16.58 3.65
C LEU A 127 16.93 17.33 4.88
N LYS A 128 16.30 16.62 5.84
CA LYS A 128 15.65 17.18 7.03
C LYS A 128 14.71 18.35 6.70
N LEU A 129 13.99 18.25 5.58
CA LEU A 129 13.09 19.30 5.10
C LEU A 129 11.75 19.28 5.86
N GLU A 130 11.81 19.15 7.18
CA GLU A 130 10.65 19.06 8.09
C GLU A 130 9.78 20.32 8.06
N GLY A 131 10.28 21.43 7.48
CA GLY A 131 9.60 22.72 7.38
C GLY A 131 9.35 23.26 5.97
N VAL A 132 9.69 22.57 4.87
CA VAL A 132 9.61 23.18 3.52
C VAL A 132 8.20 23.18 2.92
N ILE A 133 7.28 22.36 3.43
CA ILE A 133 6.05 22.10 2.67
C ILE A 133 4.86 22.96 3.08
N LEU A 134 4.76 23.47 4.31
CA LEU A 134 3.71 24.42 4.72
C LEU A 134 4.19 25.24 5.92
N TYR A 135 4.68 26.46 5.66
CA TYR A 135 4.57 27.59 6.58
C TYR A 135 3.41 28.46 6.13
#